data_AF-T1GFX8-F1
#
_entry.id   AF-T1GFX8-F1
#
_cell.length_a   1.000
_cell.length_b   1.000
_cell.length_c   1.000
_cell.angle_alpha   90.00
_cell.angle_beta   90.00
_cell.angle_gamma   90.00
#
_symmetry.space_group_name_H-M   'P 1'
#
loop_
_entity.id
_entity.type
_entity.pdbx_description
1 polymer ?
#
loop_
_entity_poly.entity_id
_entity_poly.type
_entity_poly.pdbx_seq_one_letter_code
_entity_poly.pdbx_strand_id
1 'polypeptide(L)'
;MDVKEVSKLWRNIAAPLKSALTQVYMRMESSDENKEHQDQIKKFALNLELPYYAKYLLISAFLASHNSAKSDKRLFVKDHGKQRKRLQTVNANAKTVEKMSTSLGPKSFSIDRLLAIFYAILEDKVGISCNLLAQISTLVELKFLSFVAGENNVMDGSAKLQCTVGLDFIVYIGKVVGFNVRQYLSDFM
;
A
#
# COMPACT_ATOMS: atom_id res chain seq x y z
N MET A 1 -1.44 -3.62 -54.17
CA MET A 1 -2.11 -3.59 -52.85
C MET A 1 -2.64 -2.19 -52.61
N ASP A 2 -3.92 -2.07 -52.30
CA ASP A 2 -4.61 -0.79 -52.20
C ASP A 2 -4.26 -0.10 -50.87
N VAL A 3 -3.83 1.17 -50.91
CA VAL A 3 -3.33 1.92 -49.71
C VAL A 3 -4.39 1.99 -48.60
N LYS A 4 -5.66 1.90 -48.98
CA LYS A 4 -6.80 1.86 -48.05
C LYS A 4 -6.89 0.55 -47.25
N GLU A 5 -6.49 -0.57 -47.84
CA GLU A 5 -6.49 -1.88 -47.15
C GLU A 5 -5.38 -1.95 -46.10
N VAL A 6 -4.19 -1.44 -46.43
CA VAL A 6 -3.05 -1.35 -45.49
C VAL A 6 -3.42 -0.49 -44.28
N SER A 7 -4.09 0.64 -44.50
CA SER A 7 -4.53 1.53 -43.44
C SER A 7 -5.58 0.90 -42.53
N LYS A 8 -6.50 0.08 -43.09
CA LYS A 8 -7.48 -0.69 -42.30
C LYS A 8 -6.80 -1.78 -41.47
N LEU A 9 -5.84 -2.49 -42.05
CA LEU A 9 -5.07 -3.52 -41.35
C LEU A 9 -4.32 -2.92 -40.16
N TRP A 10 -3.61 -1.80 -40.37
CA TRP A 10 -2.89 -1.09 -39.31
C TRP A 10 -3.80 -0.68 -38.15
N ARG A 11 -5.00 -0.13 -38.44
CA ARG A 11 -5.96 0.23 -37.39
C ARG A 11 -6.43 -0.97 -36.56
N ASN A 12 -6.52 -2.15 -37.17
CA ASN A 12 -6.94 -3.37 -36.49
C ASN A 12 -5.80 -3.98 -35.62
N ILE A 13 -4.58 -4.02 -36.15
CA ILE A 13 -3.44 -4.66 -35.45
C ILE A 13 -2.73 -3.75 -34.45
N ALA A 14 -2.84 -2.42 -34.59
CA ALA A 14 -2.09 -1.48 -33.76
C ALA A 14 -2.44 -1.58 -32.27
N ALA A 15 -3.72 -1.82 -31.92
CA ALA A 15 -4.14 -1.94 -30.53
C ALA A 15 -3.64 -3.26 -29.89
N PRO A 16 -3.84 -4.45 -30.50
CA PRO A 16 -3.23 -5.70 -30.04
C PRO A 16 -1.71 -5.63 -29.94
N LEU A 17 -1.02 -5.05 -30.92
CA LEU A 17 0.44 -4.92 -30.90
C LEU A 17 0.92 -4.05 -29.73
N LYS A 18 0.25 -2.93 -29.45
CA LYS A 18 0.58 -2.10 -28.29
C LYS A 18 0.34 -2.83 -26.97
N SER A 19 -0.76 -3.57 -26.85
CA SER A 19 -1.05 -4.39 -25.66
C SER A 19 -0.01 -5.49 -25.48
N ALA A 20 0.26 -6.25 -26.54
CA ALA A 20 1.26 -7.32 -26.54
C ALA A 20 2.64 -6.76 -26.17
N LEU A 21 3.04 -5.60 -26.70
CA LEU A 21 4.31 -4.94 -26.38
C LEU A 21 4.50 -4.71 -24.88
N THR A 22 3.44 -4.32 -24.16
CA THR A 22 3.50 -4.14 -22.70
C THR A 22 3.66 -5.46 -21.93
N GLN A 23 3.33 -6.60 -22.54
CA GLN A 23 3.32 -7.92 -21.91
C GLN A 23 4.42 -8.85 -22.42
N VAL A 24 5.23 -8.45 -23.40
CA VAL A 24 6.26 -9.30 -24.05
C VAL A 24 7.17 -9.99 -23.03
N TYR A 25 7.57 -9.29 -21.97
CA TYR A 25 8.46 -9.84 -20.95
C TYR A 25 7.75 -10.71 -19.90
N MET A 26 6.42 -10.65 -19.81
CA MET A 26 5.66 -11.41 -18.81
C MET A 26 5.49 -12.89 -19.17
N ARG A 27 5.88 -13.31 -20.39
CA ARG A 27 5.80 -14.70 -20.88
C ARG A 27 4.46 -15.38 -20.56
N MET A 28 3.36 -14.64 -20.62
CA MET A 28 2.04 -15.23 -20.43
C MET A 28 1.68 -16.08 -21.64
N GLU A 29 1.19 -17.29 -21.41
CA GLU A 29 0.53 -18.06 -22.47
C GLU A 29 -0.77 -17.35 -22.83
N SER A 30 -1.00 -17.17 -24.14
CA SER A 30 -2.15 -16.47 -24.70
C SER A 30 -3.44 -17.22 -24.37
N SER A 31 -4.01 -16.94 -23.20
CA SER A 31 -5.42 -17.20 -22.93
C SER A 31 -6.22 -16.04 -23.53
N ASP A 32 -7.16 -16.37 -24.41
CA ASP A 32 -7.98 -15.49 -25.25
C ASP A 32 -8.92 -14.52 -24.49
N GLU A 33 -8.41 -13.75 -23.53
CA GLU A 33 -9.18 -12.71 -22.87
C GLU A 33 -8.53 -11.34 -23.03
N ASN A 34 -8.94 -10.65 -24.10
CA ASN A 34 -8.87 -9.20 -24.23
C ASN A 34 -9.66 -8.52 -23.08
N LYS A 35 -9.07 -8.39 -21.89
CA LYS A 35 -9.56 -7.45 -20.86
C LYS A 35 -8.41 -6.79 -20.09
N GLU A 36 -8.29 -5.50 -20.36
CA GLU A 36 -7.74 -4.38 -19.58
C GLU A 36 -6.76 -4.71 -18.42
N HIS A 37 -5.55 -4.17 -18.54
CA HIS A 37 -4.47 -4.24 -17.53
C HIS A 37 -4.89 -3.85 -16.09
N GLN A 38 -5.90 -2.99 -15.92
CA GLN A 38 -6.42 -2.64 -14.59
C GLN A 38 -7.13 -3.81 -13.89
N ASP A 39 -7.60 -4.79 -14.65
CA ASP A 39 -8.27 -5.96 -14.10
C ASP A 39 -7.30 -7.00 -13.57
N GLN A 40 -6.00 -6.96 -13.89
CA GLN A 40 -5.05 -7.95 -13.36
C GLN A 40 -4.72 -7.73 -11.88
N ILE A 41 -4.48 -6.48 -11.45
CA ILE A 41 -4.27 -6.14 -10.03
C ILE A 41 -5.56 -6.38 -9.24
N LYS A 42 -6.71 -5.99 -9.80
CA LYS A 42 -8.02 -6.29 -9.20
C LYS A 42 -8.26 -7.79 -9.12
N LYS A 43 -7.98 -8.57 -10.18
CA LYS A 43 -8.08 -10.04 -10.20
C LYS A 43 -7.14 -10.66 -9.18
N PHE A 44 -5.89 -10.20 -9.06
CA PHE A 44 -4.96 -10.69 -8.05
C PHE A 44 -5.45 -10.38 -6.63
N ALA A 45 -5.94 -9.17 -6.39
CA ALA A 45 -6.50 -8.77 -5.10
C ALA A 45 -7.86 -9.41 -4.79
N LEU A 46 -8.64 -9.77 -5.81
CA LEU A 46 -9.87 -10.56 -5.72
C LEU A 46 -9.56 -12.03 -5.40
N ASN A 47 -8.53 -12.59 -6.05
CA ASN A 47 -8.10 -13.97 -5.83
C ASN A 47 -7.38 -14.15 -4.49
N LEU A 48 -6.78 -13.08 -3.95
CA LEU A 48 -6.11 -13.10 -2.66
C LEU A 48 -7.08 -12.73 -1.53
N GLU A 49 -7.83 -13.71 -1.06
CA GLU A 49 -8.67 -13.54 0.13
C GLU A 49 -7.83 -13.55 1.41
N LEU A 50 -7.70 -12.38 2.04
CA LEU A 50 -7.06 -12.23 3.35
C LEU A 50 -8.10 -12.24 4.49
N PRO A 51 -7.75 -12.80 5.68
CA PRO A 51 -8.56 -12.65 6.89
C PRO A 51 -8.80 -11.18 7.26
N TYR A 52 -9.91 -10.90 7.95
CA TYR A 52 -10.30 -9.54 8.32
C TYR A 52 -9.21 -8.76 9.06
N TYR A 53 -8.64 -9.32 10.13
CA TYR A 53 -7.56 -8.65 10.88
C TYR A 53 -6.26 -8.54 10.07
N ALA A 54 -5.97 -9.49 9.19
CA ALA A 54 -4.82 -9.42 8.30
C ALA A 54 -4.95 -8.24 7.30
N LYS A 55 -6.17 -7.97 6.80
CA LYS A 55 -6.44 -6.79 5.96
C LYS A 55 -6.15 -5.48 6.71
N TYR A 56 -6.62 -5.35 7.94
CA TYR A 56 -6.36 -4.17 8.78
C TYR A 56 -4.88 -4.03 9.17
N LEU A 57 -4.20 -5.13 9.50
CA LEU A 57 -2.76 -5.14 9.76
C LEU A 57 -1.99 -4.65 8.53
N LEU A 58 -2.38 -5.09 7.33
CA LEU A 58 -1.73 -4.70 6.10
C LEU A 58 -1.97 -3.21 5.75
N ILE A 59 -3.19 -2.71 5.93
CA ILE A 59 -3.50 -1.27 5.81
C ILE A 59 -2.65 -0.47 6.82
N SER A 60 -2.60 -0.92 8.07
CA SER A 60 -1.83 -0.25 9.14
C SER A 60 -0.33 -0.21 8.81
N ALA A 61 0.22 -1.31 8.31
CA ALA A 61 1.61 -1.38 7.87
C ALA A 61 1.92 -0.43 6.72
N PHE A 62 1.00 -0.32 5.75
CA PHE A 62 1.13 0.65 4.66
C PHE A 62 1.12 2.08 5.18
N LEU A 63 0.18 2.44 6.06
CA LEU A 63 0.14 3.76 6.69
C LEU A 63 1.41 4.05 7.50
N ALA A 64 1.94 3.06 8.21
CA ALA A 64 3.19 3.18 8.95
C ALA A 64 4.39 3.44 8.00
N SER A 65 4.49 2.74 6.88
CA SER A 65 5.59 2.93 5.92
C SER A 65 5.53 4.26 5.16
N HIS A 66 4.34 4.75 4.84
CA HIS A 66 4.20 5.98 4.05
C HIS A 66 4.18 7.25 4.92
N ASN A 67 3.55 7.19 6.10
CA ASN A 67 3.49 8.34 7.00
C ASN A 67 4.73 8.44 7.89
N SER A 68 5.10 9.66 8.26
CA SER A 68 6.16 9.88 9.25
C SER A 68 5.68 9.52 10.66
N ALA A 69 6.56 9.01 11.53
CA ALA A 69 6.20 8.75 12.93
C ALA A 69 5.72 10.01 13.70
N LYS A 70 6.10 11.21 13.23
CA LYS A 70 5.69 12.49 13.83
C LYS A 70 4.21 12.82 13.54
N SER A 71 3.68 12.35 12.42
CA SER A 71 2.27 12.56 12.04
C SER A 71 1.31 11.58 12.72
N ASP A 72 1.82 10.46 13.25
CA ASP A 72 0.99 9.41 13.89
C ASP A 72 0.27 9.88 15.14
N LYS A 73 0.75 10.95 15.80
CA LYS A 73 -0.12 11.71 16.68
C LYS A 73 -1.22 12.23 15.79
N ARG A 74 -1.18 13.44 15.24
CA ARG A 74 -2.26 14.10 14.48
C ARG A 74 -3.30 13.21 13.72
N LEU A 75 -2.90 12.08 13.14
CA LEU A 75 -3.76 11.16 12.41
C LEU A 75 -4.60 10.18 13.26
N PHE A 76 -4.13 9.73 14.43
CA PHE A 76 -4.66 8.51 15.08
C PHE A 76 -5.18 8.66 16.52
N VAL A 77 -5.02 9.81 17.18
CA VAL A 77 -5.59 10.09 18.52
C VAL A 77 -6.71 11.13 18.43
N LYS A 78 -7.84 10.90 19.07
CA LYS A 78 -9.00 11.79 18.92
C LYS A 78 -8.76 13.22 19.43
N ASP A 79 -7.86 13.42 20.40
CA ASP A 79 -7.55 14.71 21.00
C ASP A 79 -6.06 15.06 20.91
N HIS A 80 -5.65 15.58 19.75
CA HIS A 80 -4.24 15.91 19.48
C HIS A 80 -3.76 17.27 19.97
N GLY A 81 -4.64 18.06 20.58
CA GLY A 81 -4.37 19.45 20.88
C GLY A 81 -4.08 20.32 19.64
N LYS A 82 -3.97 21.62 19.85
CA LYS A 82 -3.66 22.59 18.80
C LYS A 82 -2.15 22.69 18.61
N GLN A 83 -1.64 22.27 17.45
CA GLN A 83 -0.24 22.48 17.08
C GLN A 83 0.02 23.97 16.82
N ARG A 84 0.80 24.62 17.68
CA ARG A 84 1.25 26.01 17.49
C ARG A 84 2.28 26.06 16.36
N LYS A 85 1.83 26.40 15.15
CA LYS A 85 2.71 26.55 13.98
C LYS A 85 3.64 27.76 14.19
N ARG A 86 4.94 27.54 14.35
CA ARG A 86 5.96 28.60 14.33
C ARG A 86 6.22 28.96 12.86
N LEU A 87 6.20 30.25 12.48
CA LEU A 87 6.29 30.69 11.07
C LEU A 87 7.42 30.03 10.24
N GLN A 88 8.55 29.69 10.87
CA GLN A 88 9.66 28.99 10.22
C GLN A 88 9.31 27.57 9.71
N THR A 89 8.37 26.85 10.35
CA THR A 89 7.97 25.50 9.93
C THR A 89 7.00 25.51 8.76
N VAL A 90 6.26 26.61 8.56
CA VAL A 90 5.32 26.76 7.44
C VAL A 90 6.08 26.84 6.11
N ASN A 91 7.21 27.57 6.07
CA ASN A 91 8.04 27.72 4.87
C ASN A 91 8.85 26.45 4.53
N ALA A 92 9.25 25.65 5.53
CA ALA A 92 9.94 24.37 5.31
C ALA A 92 8.98 23.27 4.82
N ASN A 93 7.75 23.25 5.35
CA ASN A 93 6.72 22.31 4.92
C ASN A 93 6.24 22.60 3.48
N ALA A 94 6.12 23.87 3.06
CA ALA A 94 5.77 24.22 1.70
C ALA A 94 6.75 23.64 0.64
N LYS A 95 8.05 23.55 0.96
CA LYS A 95 9.07 22.93 0.09
C LYS A 95 9.11 21.39 0.18
N THR A 96 8.54 20.80 1.23
CA THR A 96 8.53 19.34 1.45
C THR A 96 7.27 18.70 0.87
N VAL A 97 6.16 19.45 0.74
CA VAL A 97 4.94 19.01 0.02
C VAL A 97 5.24 18.69 -1.45
N GLU A 98 6.20 19.37 -2.09
CA GLU A 98 6.62 19.03 -3.46
C GLU A 98 7.43 17.73 -3.56
N LYS A 99 8.02 17.25 -2.46
CA LYS A 99 8.65 15.93 -2.41
C LYS A 99 7.63 14.96 -1.84
N MET A 100 6.69 14.54 -2.69
CA MET A 100 5.71 13.50 -2.42
C MET A 100 6.40 12.37 -1.63
N SER A 101 5.98 12.13 -0.39
CA SER A 101 6.65 11.15 0.49
C SER A 101 6.61 9.74 -0.10
N THR A 102 5.69 9.53 -1.04
CA THR A 102 5.54 8.38 -1.92
C THR A 102 6.75 8.12 -2.85
N SER A 103 7.51 9.15 -3.24
CA SER A 103 8.68 9.00 -4.15
C SER A 103 9.96 8.54 -3.45
N LEU A 104 10.05 8.61 -2.12
CA LEU A 104 11.27 8.29 -1.38
C LEU A 104 11.39 6.80 -0.98
N GLY A 105 10.41 5.98 -1.37
CA GLY A 105 10.32 4.58 -1.01
C GLY A 105 9.71 4.34 0.38
N PRO A 106 9.34 3.09 0.72
CA PRO A 106 8.63 2.79 1.95
C PRO A 106 9.56 2.89 3.16
N LYS A 107 9.13 3.58 4.22
CA LYS A 107 9.92 3.72 5.45
C LYS A 107 9.78 2.48 6.31
N SER A 108 10.82 2.20 7.10
CA SER A 108 10.79 1.15 8.11
C SER A 108 10.05 1.60 9.38
N PHE A 109 9.40 0.66 10.06
CA PHE A 109 8.63 0.88 11.28
C PHE A 109 8.81 -0.29 12.26
N SER A 110 8.58 -0.04 13.55
CA SER A 110 8.59 -1.08 14.60
C SER A 110 7.23 -1.78 14.69
N ILE A 111 7.22 -3.00 15.24
CA ILE A 111 6.00 -3.76 15.49
C ILE A 111 5.05 -3.00 16.44
N ASP A 112 5.59 -2.30 17.44
CA ASP A 112 4.78 -1.50 18.36
C ASP A 112 4.00 -0.40 17.63
N ARG A 113 4.66 0.28 16.69
CA ARG A 113 4.02 1.32 15.86
C ARG A 113 2.93 0.72 14.98
N LEU A 114 3.18 -0.44 14.40
CA LEU A 114 2.18 -1.18 13.60
C LEU A 114 0.94 -1.49 14.45
N LEU A 115 1.13 -2.08 15.63
CA LEU A 115 0.04 -2.43 16.54
C LEU A 115 -0.71 -1.19 17.05
N ALA A 116 0.00 -0.11 17.36
CA ALA A 116 -0.63 1.14 17.78
C ALA A 116 -1.53 1.74 16.69
N ILE A 117 -1.09 1.74 15.44
CA ILE A 117 -1.90 2.20 14.30
C ILE A 117 -3.07 1.24 14.07
N PHE A 118 -2.83 -0.06 14.14
CA PHE A 118 -3.88 -1.09 14.01
C PHE A 118 -5.02 -0.87 15.01
N TYR A 119 -4.70 -0.71 16.31
CA TYR A 119 -5.70 -0.46 17.33
C TYR A 119 -6.35 0.93 17.23
N ALA A 120 -5.72 1.89 16.56
CA ALA A 120 -6.30 3.21 16.35
C ALA A 120 -7.29 3.26 15.18
N ILE A 121 -7.08 2.45 14.14
CA ILE A 121 -7.98 2.38 12.98
C ILE A 121 -9.06 1.30 13.12
N LEU A 122 -8.85 0.32 13.99
CA LEU A 122 -9.82 -0.71 14.30
C LEU A 122 -10.84 -0.16 15.30
N GLU A 123 -12.12 -0.15 14.92
CA GLU A 123 -13.20 0.31 15.81
C GLU A 123 -13.48 -0.70 16.94
N ASP A 124 -13.22 -1.98 16.69
CA ASP A 124 -13.40 -3.06 17.64
C ASP A 124 -12.26 -3.16 18.65
N LYS A 125 -12.61 -3.28 19.93
CA LYS A 125 -11.65 -3.51 21.01
C LYS A 125 -11.24 -4.98 21.06
N VAL A 126 -10.30 -5.35 20.20
CA VAL A 126 -9.68 -6.68 20.21
C VAL A 126 -8.52 -6.71 21.20
N GLY A 127 -8.42 -7.77 22.00
CA GLY A 127 -7.25 -7.99 22.87
C GLY A 127 -6.04 -8.49 22.06
N ILE A 128 -4.83 -8.23 22.56
CA ILE A 128 -3.62 -8.82 21.99
C ILE A 128 -3.72 -10.33 22.17
N SER A 129 -3.76 -11.06 21.05
CA SER A 129 -3.81 -12.52 21.02
C SER A 129 -2.62 -13.09 20.26
N CYS A 130 -2.24 -14.33 20.58
CA CYS A 130 -1.18 -15.06 19.86
C CYS A 130 -1.50 -15.14 18.36
N ASN A 131 -2.77 -15.34 17.99
CA ASN A 131 -3.22 -15.41 16.60
C ASN A 131 -2.97 -14.10 15.84
N LEU A 132 -3.14 -12.94 16.49
CA LEU A 132 -2.86 -11.64 15.87
C LEU A 132 -1.37 -11.48 15.57
N LEU A 133 -0.50 -11.87 16.51
CA LEU A 133 0.95 -11.82 16.32
C LEU A 133 1.41 -12.84 15.26
N ALA A 134 0.82 -14.04 15.26
CA ALA A 134 1.08 -15.04 14.24
C ALA A 134 0.71 -14.54 12.83
N GLN A 135 -0.39 -13.79 12.69
CA GLN A 135 -0.76 -13.18 11.41
C GLN A 135 0.31 -12.20 10.89
N ILE A 136 1.00 -11.47 11.78
CA ILE A 136 2.11 -10.60 11.37
C ILE A 136 3.25 -11.44 10.78
N SER A 137 3.59 -12.58 11.42
CA SER A 137 4.60 -13.52 10.88
C SER A 137 4.18 -14.06 9.51
N THR A 138 2.93 -14.50 9.38
CA THR A 138 2.39 -15.00 8.10
C THR A 138 2.44 -13.92 7.02
N LEU A 139 2.13 -12.66 7.32
CA LEU A 139 2.24 -11.56 6.36
C LEU A 139 3.69 -11.30 5.90
N VAL A 140 4.67 -11.54 6.76
CA VAL A 140 6.10 -11.48 6.40
C VAL A 140 6.50 -12.66 5.51
N GLU A 141 6.06 -13.87 5.86
CA GLU A 141 6.32 -15.09 5.07
C GLU A 141 5.72 -14.98 3.66
N LEU A 142 4.50 -14.43 3.54
CA LEU A 142 3.81 -14.14 2.28
C LEU A 142 4.39 -12.94 1.52
N LYS A 143 5.45 -12.30 2.02
CA LYS A 143 6.15 -11.16 1.41
C LYS A 143 5.31 -9.90 1.23
N PHE A 144 4.19 -9.77 1.93
CA PHE A 144 3.48 -8.49 2.07
C PHE A 144 4.24 -7.51 2.99
N LEU A 145 4.99 -8.07 3.93
CA LEU A 145 5.93 -7.36 4.80
C LEU A 145 7.32 -7.95 4.64
N SER A 146 8.35 -7.15 4.88
CA SER A 146 9.74 -7.61 4.93
C SER A 146 10.44 -7.05 6.14
N PHE A 147 11.31 -7.84 6.77
CA PHE A 147 12.29 -7.32 7.70
C PHE A 147 13.33 -6.49 6.95
N VAL A 148 13.64 -5.32 7.50
CA VAL A 148 14.74 -4.47 7.04
C VAL A 148 15.94 -4.63 7.97
N ALA A 149 15.69 -4.85 9.26
CA ALA A 149 16.72 -5.07 10.27
C ALA A 149 16.16 -5.90 11.44
N GLY A 150 17.03 -6.68 12.06
CA GLY A 150 16.75 -7.31 13.37
C GLY A 150 15.77 -8.49 13.32
N GLU A 151 15.75 -9.28 12.25
CA GLU A 151 14.89 -10.48 12.12
C GLU A 151 15.07 -11.48 13.28
N ASN A 152 16.29 -11.63 13.80
CA ASN A 152 16.57 -12.51 14.95
C ASN A 152 16.16 -11.89 16.30
N ASN A 153 15.91 -10.58 16.35
CA ASN A 153 15.66 -9.82 17.58
C ASN A 153 14.22 -9.27 17.64
N VAL A 154 13.27 -9.98 17.02
CA VAL A 154 11.84 -9.59 17.00
C VAL A 154 11.27 -9.40 18.41
N MET A 155 11.66 -10.27 19.34
CA MET A 155 11.18 -10.24 20.73
C MET A 155 11.74 -9.07 21.56
N ASP A 156 12.84 -8.46 21.11
CA ASP A 156 13.51 -7.35 21.78
C ASP A 156 12.99 -5.97 21.31
N GLY A 157 12.03 -5.95 20.37
CA GLY A 157 11.44 -4.72 19.85
C GLY A 157 12.37 -3.89 18.93
N SER A 158 13.60 -4.35 18.69
CA SER A 158 14.56 -3.70 17.79
C SER A 158 14.33 -4.04 16.31
N ALA A 159 13.47 -5.03 16.03
CA ALA A 159 13.11 -5.42 14.66
C ALA A 159 12.36 -4.30 13.93
N LYS A 160 12.75 -4.10 12.67
CA LYS A 160 12.14 -3.11 11.79
C LYS A 160 11.56 -3.78 10.57
N LEU A 161 10.27 -3.51 10.35
CA LEU A 161 9.50 -4.00 9.22
C LEU A 161 9.31 -2.91 8.18
N GLN A 162 9.02 -3.31 6.95
CA GLN A 162 8.65 -2.44 5.84
C GLN A 162 7.51 -3.08 5.06
N CYS A 163 6.59 -2.26 4.57
CA CYS A 163 5.53 -2.68 3.67
C CYS A 163 6.05 -2.74 2.23
N THR A 164 5.81 -3.85 1.53
CA THR A 164 6.20 -4.06 0.13
C THR A 164 5.07 -3.78 -0.86
N VAL A 165 3.88 -3.47 -0.34
CA VAL A 165 2.64 -3.41 -1.10
C VAL A 165 2.39 -2.00 -1.64
N GLY A 166 1.89 -1.93 -2.88
CA GLY A 166 1.54 -0.68 -3.55
C GLY A 166 0.21 -0.06 -3.08
N LEU A 167 0.07 1.25 -3.32
CA LEU A 167 -1.11 2.02 -2.93
C LEU A 167 -2.42 1.47 -3.51
N ASP A 168 -2.45 1.08 -4.78
CA ASP A 168 -3.68 0.63 -5.45
C ASP A 168 -4.27 -0.63 -4.79
N PHE A 169 -3.40 -1.54 -4.37
CA PHE A 169 -3.79 -2.77 -3.68
C PHE A 169 -4.35 -2.47 -2.28
N ILE A 170 -3.72 -1.57 -1.54
CA ILE A 170 -4.19 -1.18 -0.20
C ILE A 170 -5.50 -0.40 -0.27
N VAL A 171 -5.66 0.48 -1.27
CA VAL A 171 -6.93 1.19 -1.52
C VAL A 171 -8.03 0.19 -1.87
N TYR A 172 -7.72 -0.85 -2.63
CA TYR A 172 -8.67 -1.93 -2.92
C TYR A 172 -9.07 -2.69 -1.64
N ILE A 173 -8.11 -3.12 -0.82
CA ILE A 173 -8.40 -3.78 0.47
C ILE A 173 -9.23 -2.86 1.38
N GLY A 174 -8.89 -1.57 1.43
CA GLY A 174 -9.66 -0.57 2.16
C GLY A 174 -11.12 -0.53 1.72
N LYS A 175 -11.40 -0.56 0.40
CA LYS A 175 -12.77 -0.63 -0.12
C LYS A 175 -13.50 -1.91 0.29
N VAL A 176 -12.84 -3.07 0.27
CA VAL A 176 -13.44 -4.35 0.68
C VAL A 176 -13.86 -4.34 2.15
N VAL A 177 -13.11 -3.62 2.98
CA VAL A 177 -13.34 -3.51 4.42
C VAL A 177 -14.20 -2.30 4.80
N GLY A 178 -14.41 -1.36 3.87
CA GLY A 178 -15.13 -0.10 4.13
C GLY A 178 -14.26 1.02 4.75
N PHE A 179 -12.93 0.89 4.71
CA PHE A 179 -11.98 1.86 5.27
C PHE A 179 -11.37 2.77 4.21
N ASN A 180 -11.43 4.09 4.43
CA ASN A 180 -10.87 5.09 3.49
C ASN A 180 -9.39 5.39 3.79
N VAL A 181 -8.49 4.63 3.17
CA VAL A 181 -7.03 4.76 3.34
C VAL A 181 -6.50 6.16 2.98
N ARG A 182 -7.06 6.79 1.93
CA ARG A 182 -6.53 8.07 1.41
C ARG A 182 -6.65 9.22 2.41
N GLN A 183 -7.66 9.18 3.29
CA GLN A 183 -7.84 10.18 4.34
C GLN A 183 -6.69 10.18 5.36
N TYR A 184 -6.01 9.06 5.53
CA TYR A 184 -4.95 8.87 6.53
C TYR A 184 -3.54 9.05 5.95
N LEU A 185 -3.39 9.41 4.67
CA LEU A 185 -2.10 9.68 4.06
C LEU A 185 -1.75 11.16 4.15
N SER A 186 -0.57 11.48 4.67
CA SER A 186 -0.13 12.87 4.90
C SER A 186 -0.01 13.72 3.63
N ASP A 187 0.13 13.09 2.46
CA ASP A 187 0.26 13.79 1.17
C ASP A 187 -1.10 14.33 0.66
N PHE A 188 -2.23 13.82 1.18
CA PHE A 188 -3.59 14.19 0.73
C PHE A 188 -4.38 15.02 1.76
N MET A 189 -3.74 15.50 2.84
CA MET A 189 -4.35 16.28 3.94
C MET A 189 -3.73 17.67 4.09
#